data_AF-A0A540VNJ0-F1
#
_entry.id   AF-A0A540VNJ0-F1
#
_cell.length_a   1.000
_cell.length_b   1.000
_cell.length_c   1.000
_cell.angle_alpha   90.00
_cell.angle_beta   90.00
_cell.angle_gamma   90.00
#
_symmetry.space_group_name_H-M   'P 1'
#
loop_
_entity.id
_entity.type
_entity.pdbx_description
1 polymer ?
#
loop_
_entity_poly.entity_id
_entity_poly.type
_entity_poly.pdbx_seq_one_letter_code
_entity_poly.pdbx_strand_id
1 'polypeptide(L)' 'MGNSLAFLVSVIVTFLALGLALLVGDGAYSIAGLPLLVALALFGFAVQWVVFVPSFLRQTEHYYDLAGALTYAS' A
#
# COMPACT_ATOMS: atom_id res chain seq x y z
N MET A 1 -13.41 -3.60 -19.68
CA MET A 1 -11.96 -3.65 -20.01
C MET A 1 -11.10 -2.67 -19.20
N GLY A 2 -11.65 -1.84 -18.28
CA GLY A 2 -10.86 -0.86 -17.50
C GLY A 2 -10.17 -1.40 -16.23
N ASN A 3 -10.77 -2.38 -15.56
CA ASN A 3 -10.32 -2.81 -14.23
C ASN A 3 -8.94 -3.48 -14.25
N SER A 4 -8.62 -4.28 -15.28
CA SER A 4 -7.33 -4.99 -15.37
C SER A 4 -6.14 -4.02 -15.45
N LEU A 5 -6.31 -2.86 -16.11
CA LEU A 5 -5.28 -1.82 -16.16
C LEU A 5 -5.07 -1.18 -14.79
N ALA A 6 -6.14 -0.83 -14.08
CA ALA A 6 -6.05 -0.24 -12.75
C ALA A 6 -5.36 -1.16 -11.74
N PHE A 7 -5.67 -2.46 -11.80
CA PHE A 7 -4.99 -3.46 -10.98
C PHE A 7 -3.50 -3.55 -11.32
N LEU A 8 -3.17 -3.65 -12.60
CA LEU A 8 -1.78 -3.75 -13.07
C LEU A 8 -0.96 -2.52 -12.68
N VAL A 9 -1.52 -1.31 -12.84
CA VAL A 9 -0.87 -0.06 -12.41
C VAL A 9 -0.64 -0.07 -10.90
N SER A 10 -1.62 -0.50 -10.10
CA SER A 10 -1.49 -0.57 -8.64
C SER A 10 -0.36 -1.50 -8.20
N VAL A 11 -0.23 -2.65 -8.86
CA VAL A 11 0.87 -3.60 -8.63
C VAL A 11 2.22 -2.95 -8.98
N ILE A 12 2.34 -2.36 -10.16
CA ILE A 12 3.59 -1.72 -10.61
C ILE A 12 4.00 -0.60 -9.66
N VAL A 13 3.08 0.28 -9.27
CA VAL A 13 3.36 1.40 -8.36
C VAL A 13 3.80 0.89 -6.98
N THR A 14 3.21 -0.20 -6.48
CA THR A 14 3.63 -0.82 -5.22
C THR A 14 5.10 -1.27 -5.30
N PHE A 15 5.48 -1.97 -6.36
CA PHE A 15 6.87 -2.42 -6.53
C PHE A 15 7.84 -1.25 -6.71
N LEU A 16 7.47 -0.23 -7.49
CA LEU A 16 8.28 0.97 -7.66
C LEU A 16 8.50 1.69 -6.33
N ALA A 17 7.46 1.85 -5.52
CA ALA A 17 7.56 2.51 -4.23
C ALA A 17 8.43 1.72 -3.24
N LEU A 18 8.32 0.39 -3.21
CA LEU A 18 9.20 -0.47 -2.41
C LEU A 18 10.66 -0.41 -2.89
N GLY A 19 10.89 -0.39 -4.21
CA GLY A 19 12.21 -0.21 -4.80
C GLY A 19 12.83 1.14 -4.43
N LEU A 20 12.04 2.23 -4.49
CA LEU A 20 12.48 3.55 -4.05
C LEU A 20 12.80 3.59 -2.56
N ALA A 21 11.97 2.96 -1.72
CA ALA A 21 12.22 2.87 -0.28
C ALA A 21 13.55 2.15 0.04
N LEU A 22 13.90 1.13 -0.75
CA LEU A 22 15.20 0.45 -0.63
C LEU A 22 16.37 1.34 -1.05
N LEU A 23 16.23 2.11 -2.13
CA LEU A 23 17.30 2.95 -2.68
C LEU A 23 17.54 4.23 -1.86
N VAL A 24 16.48 4.80 -1.28
CA VAL A 24 16.53 6.05 -0.53
C VAL A 24 16.84 5.82 0.95
N GLY A 25 16.49 4.65 1.50
CA GLY A 25 16.74 4.32 2.90
C GLY A 25 18.23 4.35 3.22
N ASP A 26 18.60 5.11 4.26
CA ASP A 26 19.97 5.20 4.77
C ASP A 26 20.42 3.94 5.54
N GLY A 27 19.46 3.07 5.89
CA GLY A 27 19.70 1.80 6.57
C GLY A 27 20.14 1.94 8.03
N ALA A 28 20.11 3.16 8.60
CA ALA A 28 20.54 3.42 9.98
C ALA A 28 19.69 2.68 11.01
N TYR A 29 18.40 2.48 10.71
CA TYR A 29 17.47 1.74 11.54
C TYR A 29 16.91 0.56 10.77
N SER A 30 16.80 -0.58 11.44
CA SER A 30 16.19 -1.80 10.89
C SER A 30 15.19 -2.41 11.86
N ILE A 31 14.17 -3.04 11.30
CA ILE A 31 13.15 -3.79 12.04
C ILE A 31 12.91 -5.12 11.34
N ALA A 32 12.93 -6.22 12.09
CA ALA A 32 12.80 -7.58 11.56
C ALA A 32 13.76 -7.91 10.39
N GLY A 33 14.96 -7.30 10.38
CA GLY A 33 15.95 -7.49 9.31
C GLY A 33 15.72 -6.67 8.04
N LEU A 34 14.71 -5.80 8.02
CA LEU A 34 14.45 -4.86 6.91
C LEU A 34 14.84 -3.43 7.32
N PRO A 35 15.34 -2.60 6.39
CA PRO A 35 15.49 -1.17 6.63
C PRO A 35 14.16 -0.56 7.05
N LEU A 36 14.17 0.34 8.02
CA LEU A 36 12.96 0.90 8.61
C LEU A 36 12.01 1.50 7.56
N LEU A 37 12.56 2.26 6.60
CA LEU A 37 11.76 2.87 5.53
C LEU A 37 11.04 1.82 4.68
N VAL A 38 11.71 0.70 4.38
CA VAL A 38 11.15 -0.41 3.61
C VAL A 38 10.04 -1.10 4.39
N ALA A 39 10.25 -1.33 5.70
CA ALA A 39 9.24 -1.93 6.57
C ALA A 39 7.99 -1.05 6.68
N LEU A 40 8.15 0.27 6.82
CA LEU A 40 7.05 1.22 6.85
C LEU A 40 6.31 1.29 5.50
N ALA A 41 7.04 1.29 4.39
CA ALA A 41 6.44 1.24 3.06
C ALA A 41 5.64 -0.06 2.87
N LEU A 42 6.20 -1.21 3.23
CA LEU A 42 5.48 -2.50 3.21
C LEU A 42 4.21 -2.45 4.03
N PHE A 43 4.26 -1.90 5.24
CA PHE A 43 3.09 -1.77 6.10
C PHE A 43 2.00 -0.89 5.48
N GLY A 44 2.38 0.31 5.00
CA GLY A 44 1.44 1.24 4.36
C GLY A 44 0.75 0.63 3.13
N PHE A 45 1.53 0.00 2.24
CA PHE A 45 0.97 -0.68 1.08
C PHE A 45 0.15 -1.91 1.47
N ALA A 46 0.53 -2.67 2.48
CA ALA A 46 -0.27 -3.81 2.94
C ALA A 46 -1.66 -3.36 3.41
N VAL A 47 -1.74 -2.30 4.22
CA VAL A 47 -3.03 -1.71 4.63
C VAL A 47 -3.82 -1.24 3.41
N GLN A 48 -3.18 -0.57 2.46
CA GLN A 48 -3.83 -0.11 1.23
C GLN A 48 -4.37 -1.28 0.40
N TRP A 49 -3.62 -2.38 0.26
CA TRP A 49 -4.05 -3.58 -0.47
C TRP A 49 -5.23 -4.30 0.22
N VAL A 50 -5.24 -4.35 1.55
CA VAL A 50 -6.36 -4.91 2.33
C VAL A 50 -7.67 -4.19 2.03
N VAL A 51 -7.63 -2.89 1.77
CA VAL A 51 -8.80 -2.07 1.42
C VAL A 51 -9.09 -2.12 -0.09
N PHE A 52 -8.06 -2.05 -0.92
CA PHE A 52 -8.19 -2.01 -2.37
C PHE A 52 -8.75 -3.30 -2.96
N VAL A 53 -8.25 -4.48 -2.56
CA VAL A 53 -8.70 -5.77 -3.13
C VAL A 53 -10.21 -6.00 -3.00
N PRO A 54 -10.83 -5.90 -1.80
CA PRO A 54 -12.27 -6.11 -1.68
C PRO A 54 -13.06 -5.03 -2.42
N SER A 55 -12.59 -3.78 -2.43
CA SER A 55 -13.21 -2.68 -3.19
C SER A 55 -13.18 -2.95 -4.69
N PHE A 56 -12.06 -3.42 -5.21
CA PHE A 56 -11.84 -3.70 -6.62
C PHE A 56 -12.66 -4.90 -7.10
N LEU A 57 -12.77 -5.96 -6.28
CA LEU A 57 -13.55 -7.15 -6.60
C LEU A 57 -15.05 -6.88 -6.57
N ARG A 58 -15.53 -6.09 -5.59
CA ARG A 58 -16.97 -5.78 -5.45
C ARG A 58 -17.39 -4.53 -6.22
N GLN A 59 -16.44 -3.77 -6.75
CA GLN A 59 -16.66 -2.47 -7.40
C GLN A 59 -17.44 -1.50 -6.49
N THR A 60 -17.08 -1.45 -5.21
CA THR A 60 -17.75 -0.61 -4.20
C THR A 60 -16.76 0.32 -3.52
N GLU A 61 -17.19 1.54 -3.21
CA GLU A 61 -16.40 2.54 -2.49
C GLU A 61 -16.37 2.32 -0.97
N HIS A 62 -17.27 1.47 -0.45
CA HIS A 62 -17.52 1.30 0.99
C HIS A 62 -16.27 0.99 1.83
N TYR A 63 -15.35 0.14 1.34
CA TYR A 63 -14.13 -0.17 2.12
C TYR A 63 -13.12 0.98 2.11
N TYR A 64 -13.08 1.76 1.02
CA TYR A 64 -12.23 2.95 0.96
C TYR A 64 -12.72 4.04 1.93
N ASP A 65 -14.04 4.23 2.02
CA ASP A 65 -14.63 5.17 2.98
C ASP A 65 -14.39 4.73 4.43
N LEU A 66 -14.43 3.42 4.72
CA LEU A 66 -14.15 2.87 6.04
C LEU A 66 -12.71 3.19 6.50
N ALA A 67 -11.74 3.08 5.59
CA ALA A 67 -10.36 3.43 5.89
C ALA A 67 -10.22 4.91 6.30
N GLY A 68 -10.89 5.80 5.57
CA GLY A 68 -10.93 7.23 5.90
C GLY A 68 -11.65 7.52 7.23
N ALA A 69 -12.79 6.86 7.47
CA ALA A 69 -13.55 7.00 8.71
C ALA A 69 -12.76 6.53 9.95
N LEU A 70 -11.97 5.46 9.83
CA LEU A 70 -11.09 4.96 10.89
C LEU A 70 -10.03 6.00 11.28
N THR A 71 -9.38 6.63 10.31
CA THR A 71 -8.39 7.68 10.58
C THR A 71 -9.01 9.00 11.04
N TYR A 72 -10.25 9.29 10.68
CA TYR A 72 -10.96 10.48 11.17
C TYR A 72 -11.37 10.33 12.65
N ALA A 73 -11.61 9.10 13.11
CA ALA A 73 -12.07 8.82 14.46
C ALA A 73 -10.97 8.82 15.53
N SER A 74 -9.69 8.85 15.14
CA SER A 74 -8.50 8.93 16.01
C SER A 74 -8.02 10.37 16.20
#